data_AF-A0A7S3DYT6-F1
#
_entry.id   AF-A0A7S3DYT6-F1
#
_cell.length_a   1.000
_cell.length_b   1.000
_cell.length_c   1.000
_cell.angle_alpha   90.00
_cell.angle_beta   90.00
_cell.angle_gamma   90.00
#
_symmetry.space_group_name_H-M   'P 1'
#
loop_
_entity.id
_entity.type
_entity.pdbx_description
1 polymer ?
#
loop_
_entity_poly.entity_id
_entity_poly.type
_entity_poly.pdbx_seq_one_letter_code
_entity_poly.pdbx_strand_id
1 'polypeptide(L)'
;MSRGNGAGGGGSIRYTSYSHRAVYDPNNPGANCEYESFSRGIRGQGSERSLISETHRTYSDSSGYERVGLARTLADKGHSITRERFSNGEERSSQTFRSISASQAADFDGQWQSQALSSQLDRIDFLKGSTLRQQIQHQQSRGETERWRE
;
A
#
# COMPACT_ATOMS: atom_id res chain seq x y z
N MET A 1 -26.77 -0.33 46.50
CA MET A 1 -27.16 -1.02 45.26
C MET A 1 -26.46 -0.35 44.08
N SER A 2 -25.97 -1.17 43.16
CA SER A 2 -25.43 -0.88 41.82
C SER A 2 -24.13 -0.06 41.68
N ARG A 3 -23.05 -0.78 41.35
CA ARG A 3 -21.83 -0.29 40.69
C ARG A 3 -22.12 -0.17 39.19
N GLY A 4 -21.96 1.01 38.61
CA GLY A 4 -21.96 1.18 37.15
C GLY A 4 -20.62 0.75 36.58
N ASN A 5 -20.54 -0.49 36.08
CA ASN A 5 -19.46 -0.96 35.21
C ASN A 5 -19.57 -0.26 33.85
N GLY A 6 -18.90 0.87 33.69
CA GLY A 6 -18.63 1.45 32.39
C GLY A 6 -17.44 0.73 31.74
N ALA A 7 -17.70 -0.43 31.13
CA ALA A 7 -16.74 -1.06 30.25
C ALA A 7 -16.53 -0.16 29.03
N GLY A 8 -15.49 0.67 29.06
CA GLY A 8 -15.02 1.43 27.91
C GLY A 8 -14.51 0.45 26.85
N GLY A 9 -15.41 -0.01 25.98
CA GLY A 9 -15.06 -0.85 24.84
C GLY A 9 -14.09 -0.06 23.95
N GLY A 10 -12.84 -0.53 23.86
CA GLY A 10 -11.84 0.02 22.95
C GLY A 10 -12.31 -0.18 21.50
N GLY A 11 -13.01 0.82 20.96
CA GLY A 11 -13.50 0.79 19.60
C GLY A 11 -12.35 0.78 18.59
N SER A 12 -12.61 0.26 17.39
CA SER A 12 -11.71 0.41 16.24
C SER A 12 -12.41 1.22 15.16
N ILE A 13 -11.68 2.15 14.56
CA ILE A 13 -12.18 3.06 13.53
C ILE A 13 -11.59 2.62 12.19
N ARG A 14 -12.46 2.33 11.22
CA ARG A 14 -12.05 2.10 9.83
C ARG A 14 -11.89 3.44 9.11
N TYR A 15 -10.90 3.51 8.23
CA TYR A 15 -10.68 4.69 7.41
C TYR A 15 -10.34 4.31 5.97
N THR A 16 -10.72 5.22 5.08
CA THR A 16 -10.27 5.27 3.69
C THR A 16 -9.88 6.71 3.40
N SER A 17 -8.84 6.88 2.60
CA SER A 17 -8.42 8.19 2.13
C SER A 17 -7.92 8.07 0.70
N TYR A 18 -8.29 9.04 -0.12
CA TYR A 18 -7.82 9.18 -1.48
C TYR A 18 -7.32 10.60 -1.67
N SER A 19 -6.16 10.75 -2.29
CA SER A 19 -5.62 12.03 -2.72
C SER A 19 -5.10 11.90 -4.14
N HIS A 20 -5.44 12.90 -4.96
CA HIS A 20 -4.94 13.05 -6.32
C HIS A 20 -4.34 14.44 -6.46
N ARG A 21 -3.23 14.53 -7.16
CA ARG A 21 -2.59 15.79 -7.54
C ARG A 21 -2.07 15.66 -8.96
N ALA A 22 -2.47 16.57 -9.84
CA ALA A 22 -1.87 16.73 -11.14
C ALA A 22 -1.30 18.15 -11.28
N VAL A 23 -0.14 18.26 -11.90
CA VAL A 23 0.43 19.52 -12.37
C VAL A 23 0.33 19.50 -13.89
N TYR A 24 -0.27 20.53 -14.45
CA TYR A 24 -0.37 20.72 -15.88
C TYR A 24 0.06 22.15 -16.22
N ASP A 25 1.12 22.27 -17.02
CA ASP A 25 1.61 23.54 -17.53
C ASP A 25 1.59 23.52 -19.06
N PRO A 26 0.66 24.25 -19.72
CA PRO A 26 0.60 24.29 -21.17
C PRO A 26 1.82 24.98 -21.80
N ASN A 27 2.54 25.83 -21.07
CA ASN A 27 3.74 26.53 -21.53
C ASN A 27 5.03 25.73 -21.24
N ASN A 28 4.95 24.76 -20.33
CA ASN A 28 6.02 23.80 -20.06
C ASN A 28 5.46 22.37 -19.93
N PRO A 29 5.11 21.71 -21.05
CA PRO A 29 4.57 20.35 -21.01
C PRO A 29 5.51 19.33 -20.34
N GLY A 30 6.82 19.63 -20.29
CA GLY A 30 7.83 18.82 -19.61
C GLY A 30 7.77 18.87 -18.08
N ALA A 31 6.94 19.73 -17.50
CA ALA A 31 6.67 19.80 -16.07
C ALA A 31 5.38 19.06 -15.66
N ASN A 32 4.68 18.42 -16.60
CA ASN A 32 3.43 17.74 -16.30
C ASN A 32 3.70 16.50 -15.45
N CYS A 33 2.95 16.35 -14.35
CA CYS A 33 3.03 15.16 -13.51
C CYS A 33 1.70 14.84 -12.85
N GLU A 34 1.52 13.57 -12.50
CA GLU A 34 0.34 13.07 -11.81
C GLU A 34 0.79 12.22 -10.62
N TYR A 35 0.10 12.37 -9.51
CA TYR A 35 0.31 11.62 -8.28
C TYR A 35 -1.04 11.19 -7.71
N GLU A 36 -1.17 9.91 -7.40
CA GLU A 36 -2.30 9.38 -6.66
C GLU A 36 -1.82 8.65 -5.40
N SER A 37 -2.59 8.76 -4.33
CA SER A 37 -2.42 7.94 -3.14
C SER A 37 -3.78 7.49 -2.63
N PHE A 38 -3.93 6.20 -2.42
CA PHE A 38 -5.09 5.61 -1.78
C PHE A 38 -4.63 4.84 -0.56
N SER A 39 -5.26 5.08 0.59
CA SER A 39 -5.00 4.34 1.82
C SER A 39 -6.30 3.79 2.40
N ARG A 40 -6.23 2.59 2.94
CA ARG A 40 -7.27 1.99 3.77
C ARG A 40 -6.67 1.43 5.04
N GLY A 41 -7.42 1.44 6.13
CA GLY A 41 -6.93 0.83 7.35
C GLY A 41 -7.93 0.87 8.51
N ILE A 42 -7.45 0.35 9.64
CA ILE A 42 -8.16 0.31 10.91
C ILE A 42 -7.21 0.90 11.96
N ARG A 43 -7.70 1.84 12.77
CA ARG A 43 -6.98 2.41 13.91
C ARG A 43 -7.73 2.14 15.21
N GLY A 44 -7.01 2.03 16.32
CA GLY A 44 -7.65 2.02 17.65
C GLY A 44 -8.30 3.36 17.95
N GLN A 45 -9.45 3.36 18.63
CA GLN A 45 -10.09 4.58 19.10
C GLN A 45 -9.15 5.30 20.08
N GLY A 46 -8.83 6.57 19.81
CA GLY A 46 -7.86 7.34 20.60
C GLY A 46 -6.38 7.05 20.28
N SER A 47 -6.09 6.19 19.29
CA SER A 47 -4.73 5.95 18.79
C SER A 47 -4.56 6.59 17.41
N GLU A 48 -3.47 7.34 17.24
CA GLU A 48 -3.01 7.80 15.92
C GLU A 48 -2.36 6.66 15.12
N ARG A 49 -1.93 5.58 15.78
CA ARG A 49 -1.32 4.43 15.11
C ARG A 49 -2.39 3.52 14.52
N SER A 50 -2.25 3.21 13.22
CA SER A 50 -3.02 2.20 12.52
C SER A 50 -2.67 0.80 13.03
N LEU A 51 -3.69 0.01 13.35
CA LEU A 51 -3.57 -1.41 13.68
C LEU A 51 -3.25 -2.23 12.43
N ILE A 52 -3.86 -1.88 11.31
CA ILE A 52 -3.60 -2.47 10.01
C ILE A 52 -3.87 -1.41 8.94
N SER A 53 -2.99 -1.32 7.93
CA SER A 53 -3.25 -0.46 6.77
C SER A 53 -2.61 -0.98 5.50
N GLU A 54 -3.16 -0.54 4.38
CA GLU A 54 -2.60 -0.67 3.04
C GLU A 54 -2.62 0.71 2.38
N THR A 55 -1.54 1.08 1.71
CA THR A 55 -1.45 2.32 0.93
C THR A 55 -0.86 2.03 -0.43
N HIS A 56 -1.56 2.45 -1.47
CA HIS A 56 -1.10 2.43 -2.85
C HIS A 56 -0.74 3.85 -3.26
N ARG A 57 0.37 4.00 -3.97
CA ARG A 57 0.81 5.27 -4.53
C ARG A 57 1.19 5.08 -5.99
N THR A 58 0.83 6.04 -6.81
CA THR A 58 1.29 6.13 -8.19
C THR A 58 1.85 7.53 -8.44
N TYR A 59 2.84 7.58 -9.30
CA TYR A 59 3.40 8.81 -9.83
C TYR A 59 3.76 8.58 -11.28
N SER A 60 3.47 9.54 -12.13
CA SER A 60 3.96 9.60 -13.50
C SER A 60 4.29 11.04 -13.86
N ASP A 61 5.24 11.21 -14.78
CA ASP A 61 5.53 12.52 -15.35
C ASP A 61 5.77 12.47 -16.86
N SER A 62 5.81 13.66 -17.46
CA SER A 62 6.03 13.86 -18.89
C SER A 62 7.39 13.38 -19.40
N SER A 63 8.34 13.06 -18.51
CA SER A 63 9.61 12.46 -18.95
C SER A 63 9.45 10.99 -19.35
N GLY A 64 8.31 10.37 -19.02
CA GLY A 64 8.09 8.93 -19.17
C GLY A 64 8.54 8.13 -17.95
N TYR A 65 8.80 8.81 -16.82
CA TYR A 65 9.10 8.17 -15.56
C TYR A 65 7.80 7.80 -14.83
N GLU A 66 7.71 6.56 -14.37
CA GLU A 66 6.59 6.02 -13.60
C GLU A 66 7.09 5.44 -12.27
N ARG A 67 6.33 5.62 -11.19
CA ARG A 67 6.57 4.99 -9.90
C ARG A 67 5.27 4.47 -9.31
N VAL A 68 5.27 3.21 -8.90
CA VAL A 68 4.16 2.56 -8.20
C VAL A 68 4.65 2.05 -6.86
N GLY A 69 3.92 2.36 -5.79
CA GLY A 69 4.25 1.96 -4.42
C GLY A 69 3.10 1.22 -3.75
N LEU A 70 3.42 0.15 -3.04
CA LEU A 70 2.55 -0.56 -2.12
C LEU A 70 3.18 -0.53 -0.73
N ALA A 71 2.45 -0.08 0.28
CA ALA A 71 2.89 -0.11 1.67
C ALA A 71 1.83 -0.79 2.54
N ARG A 72 2.26 -1.75 3.35
CA ARG A 72 1.42 -2.47 4.31
C ARG A 72 1.96 -2.28 5.71
N THR A 73 1.07 -2.08 6.66
CA THR A 73 1.42 -2.00 8.08
C THR A 73 0.53 -2.95 8.87
N LEU A 74 1.12 -3.59 9.87
CA LEU A 74 0.44 -4.37 10.89
C LEU A 74 1.05 -3.99 12.25
N ALA A 75 0.28 -3.26 13.06
CA ALA A 75 0.74 -2.62 14.28
C ALA A 75 2.02 -1.78 14.05
N ASP A 76 3.15 -2.21 14.61
CA ASP A 76 4.46 -1.56 14.51
C ASP A 76 5.31 -2.05 13.34
N LYS A 77 4.91 -3.16 12.70
CA LYS A 77 5.60 -3.77 11.57
C LYS A 77 5.13 -3.17 10.25
N GLY A 78 6.03 -3.11 9.27
CA GLY A 78 5.68 -2.68 7.93
C GLY A 78 6.58 -3.23 6.85
N HIS A 79 5.98 -3.43 5.68
CA HIS A 79 6.65 -3.80 4.44
C HIS A 79 6.13 -2.89 3.33
N SER A 80 7.04 -2.29 2.56
CA SER A 80 6.67 -1.54 1.36
C SER A 80 7.52 -1.93 0.17
N ILE A 81 6.89 -1.98 -1.00
CA ILE A 81 7.49 -2.27 -2.29
C ILE A 81 7.29 -1.04 -3.18
N THR A 82 8.36 -0.57 -3.81
CA THR A 82 8.30 0.49 -4.83
C THR A 82 8.88 -0.04 -6.12
N ARG A 83 8.14 0.13 -7.22
CA ARG A 83 8.61 -0.14 -8.58
C ARG A 83 8.67 1.16 -9.36
N GLU A 84 9.75 1.34 -10.08
CA GLU A 84 10.03 2.53 -10.88
C GLU A 84 10.31 2.08 -12.31
N ARG A 85 9.72 2.77 -13.30
CA ARG A 85 10.06 2.62 -14.71
C ARG A 85 10.61 3.95 -15.21
N PHE A 86 11.75 3.90 -15.87
CA PHE A 86 12.39 5.06 -16.47
C PHE A 86 12.04 5.15 -17.95
N SER A 87 12.25 6.33 -18.52
CA SER A 87 11.92 6.63 -19.92
C SER A 87 12.71 5.80 -20.94
N ASN A 88 13.88 5.29 -20.56
CA ASN A 88 14.69 4.37 -21.34
C ASN A 88 14.18 2.91 -21.28
N GLY A 89 13.07 2.65 -20.58
CA GLY A 89 12.50 1.32 -20.37
C GLY A 89 13.14 0.52 -19.23
N GLU A 90 14.14 1.07 -18.53
CA GLU A 90 14.72 0.44 -17.34
C GLU A 90 13.66 0.36 -16.23
N GLU A 91 13.58 -0.78 -15.57
CA GLU A 91 12.73 -0.98 -14.39
C GLU A 91 13.58 -1.23 -13.15
N ARG A 92 13.23 -0.58 -12.04
CA ARG A 92 13.84 -0.81 -10.73
C ARG A 92 12.77 -1.19 -9.73
N SER A 93 13.13 -2.11 -8.82
CA SER A 93 12.27 -2.49 -7.70
C SER A 93 13.06 -2.37 -6.41
N SER A 94 12.46 -1.75 -5.41
CA SER A 94 13.03 -1.62 -4.06
C SER A 94 12.01 -2.07 -3.01
N GLN A 95 12.53 -2.59 -1.91
CA GLN A 95 11.73 -2.99 -0.75
C GLN A 95 12.24 -2.24 0.48
N THR A 96 11.34 -1.89 1.38
CA THR A 96 11.67 -1.24 2.65
C THR A 96 10.88 -1.90 3.76
N PHE A 97 11.56 -2.09 4.89
CA PHE A 97 11.05 -2.84 6.03
C PHE A 97 11.07 -1.95 7.27
N ARG A 98 10.04 -2.06 8.09
CA ARG A 98 9.93 -1.40 9.39
C ARG A 98 9.71 -2.45 10.45
N SER A 99 10.60 -2.51 11.43
CA SER A 99 10.54 -3.46 12.55
C SER A 99 10.46 -4.94 12.14
N ILE A 100 10.88 -5.26 10.91
CA ILE A 100 11.04 -6.61 10.37
C ILE A 100 12.30 -6.66 9.50
N SER A 101 12.89 -7.84 9.33
CA SER A 101 13.97 -8.08 8.37
C SER A 101 13.42 -8.50 7.00
N ALA A 102 14.29 -8.46 5.97
CA ALA A 102 13.94 -8.97 4.64
C ALA A 102 13.54 -10.46 4.65
N SER A 103 14.17 -11.28 5.50
CA SER A 103 13.82 -12.70 5.65
C SER A 103 12.43 -12.93 6.26
N GLN A 104 11.88 -11.94 6.96
CA GLN A 104 10.55 -12.00 7.58
C GLN A 104 9.45 -11.42 6.68
N ALA A 105 9.79 -10.93 5.48
CA ALA A 105 8.86 -10.23 4.61
C ALA A 105 7.66 -11.11 4.18
N ALA A 106 7.93 -12.34 3.77
CA ALA A 106 6.90 -13.30 3.35
C ALA A 106 5.95 -13.65 4.51
N ASP A 107 6.50 -13.93 5.69
CA ASP A 107 5.70 -14.23 6.88
C ASP A 107 4.85 -13.02 7.30
N PHE A 108 5.43 -11.81 7.24
CA PHE A 108 4.70 -10.57 7.49
C PHE A 108 3.53 -10.39 6.50
N ASP A 109 3.76 -10.58 5.20
CA ASP A 109 2.71 -10.42 4.19
C ASP A 109 1.58 -11.45 4.40
N GLY A 110 1.92 -12.69 4.79
CA GLY A 110 0.94 -13.71 5.17
C GLY A 110 0.12 -13.31 6.41
N GLN A 111 0.77 -12.82 7.46
CA GLN A 111 0.10 -12.33 8.68
C GLN A 111 -0.80 -11.13 8.38
N TRP A 112 -0.30 -10.18 7.59
CA TRP A 112 -1.04 -9.01 7.17
C TRP A 112 -2.29 -9.41 6.39
N GLN A 113 -2.17 -10.31 5.41
CA GLN A 113 -3.29 -10.78 4.60
C GLN A 113 -4.34 -11.51 5.45
N SER A 114 -3.91 -12.37 6.37
CA SER A 114 -4.81 -13.06 7.31
C SER A 114 -5.58 -12.06 8.18
N GLN A 115 -4.91 -11.03 8.71
CA GLN A 115 -5.54 -9.99 9.49
C GLN A 115 -6.46 -9.08 8.67
N ALA A 116 -6.09 -8.78 7.42
CA ALA A 116 -6.92 -8.00 6.51
C ALA A 116 -8.25 -8.71 6.22
N LEU A 117 -8.21 -10.04 5.99
CA LEU A 117 -9.39 -10.87 5.80
C LEU A 117 -10.25 -10.94 7.06
N SER A 118 -9.65 -11.20 8.22
CA SER A 118 -10.39 -11.33 9.50
C SER A 118 -11.07 -10.03 9.92
N SER A 119 -10.47 -8.88 9.57
CA SER A 119 -10.97 -7.55 9.89
C SER A 119 -11.87 -6.93 8.81
N GLN A 120 -12.06 -7.66 7.70
CA GLN A 120 -12.80 -7.23 6.50
C GLN A 120 -12.23 -5.94 5.86
N LEU A 121 -10.93 -5.71 5.99
CA LEU A 121 -10.25 -4.58 5.34
C LEU A 121 -10.22 -4.75 3.82
N ASP A 122 -10.20 -5.99 3.35
CA ASP A 122 -10.22 -6.40 1.95
C ASP A 122 -11.48 -5.96 1.19
N ARG A 123 -12.62 -5.84 1.87
CA ARG A 123 -13.90 -5.37 1.31
C ARG A 123 -13.94 -3.89 0.94
N ILE A 124 -12.91 -3.13 1.28
CA ILE A 124 -12.79 -1.73 0.90
C ILE A 124 -12.16 -1.67 -0.49
N ASP A 125 -12.99 -1.52 -1.51
CA ASP A 125 -12.54 -1.46 -2.90
C ASP A 125 -11.77 -0.16 -3.22
N PHE A 126 -10.74 -0.29 -4.06
CA PHE A 126 -10.04 0.85 -4.64
C PHE A 126 -10.94 1.50 -5.71
N LEU A 127 -11.35 2.74 -5.48
CA LEU A 127 -12.28 3.47 -6.37
C LEU A 127 -11.71 3.73 -7.78
N LYS A 128 -10.40 3.60 -7.96
CA LYS A 128 -9.73 3.46 -9.27
C LYS A 128 -8.67 2.37 -9.16
N GLY A 129 -8.76 1.34 -10.00
CA GLY A 129 -7.64 0.43 -10.25
C GLY A 129 -7.77 -0.99 -9.70
N SER A 130 -8.83 -1.70 -10.12
CA SER A 130 -8.75 -3.17 -10.27
C SER A 130 -7.51 -3.58 -11.09
N THR A 131 -7.08 -2.72 -12.03
CA THR A 131 -5.86 -2.87 -12.85
C THR A 131 -4.55 -2.74 -12.08
N LEU A 132 -4.46 -1.89 -11.03
CA LEU A 132 -3.20 -1.66 -10.30
C LEU A 132 -2.87 -2.82 -9.37
N ARG A 133 -3.89 -3.38 -8.69
CA ARG A 133 -3.77 -4.63 -7.91
C ARG A 133 -3.33 -5.77 -8.82
N GLN A 134 -3.94 -5.87 -10.01
CA GLN A 134 -3.57 -6.87 -11.01
C GLN A 134 -2.13 -6.68 -11.52
N GLN A 135 -1.66 -5.46 -11.79
CA GLN A 135 -0.28 -5.22 -12.23
C GLN A 135 0.76 -5.60 -11.17
N ILE A 136 0.51 -5.24 -9.89
CA ILE A 136 1.43 -5.59 -8.81
C ILE A 136 1.42 -7.12 -8.56
N GLN A 137 0.25 -7.77 -8.58
CA GLN A 137 0.10 -9.22 -8.38
C GLN A 137 0.61 -10.07 -9.57
N HIS A 138 0.29 -9.72 -10.82
CA HIS A 138 0.73 -10.48 -12.01
C HIS A 138 2.25 -10.46 -12.21
N GLN A 139 2.95 -9.44 -11.70
CA GLN A 139 4.41 -9.40 -11.74
C GLN A 139 5.07 -10.16 -10.59
N GLN A 140 4.36 -10.44 -9.48
CA GLN A 140 4.86 -11.38 -8.46
C GLN A 140 4.93 -12.82 -9.01
N SER A 141 3.95 -13.24 -9.83
CA SER A 141 3.94 -14.57 -10.44
C SER A 141 4.99 -14.77 -11.54
N ARG A 142 5.47 -13.69 -12.18
CA ARG A 142 6.54 -13.79 -13.19
C ARG A 142 7.93 -13.95 -12.58
N GLY A 143 8.15 -13.45 -11.36
CA GLY A 143 9.42 -13.59 -10.64
C GLY A 143 9.67 -14.99 -10.08
N GLU A 144 8.63 -15.82 -9.90
CA GLU A 144 8.77 -17.21 -9.44
C GLU A 144 9.04 -18.20 -10.58
N THR A 145 8.70 -17.87 -11.84
CA THR A 145 8.84 -18.78 -12.98
C THR A 145 10.24 -18.85 -13.59
N GLU A 146 11.18 -17.97 -13.21
CA GLU A 146 12.55 -17.97 -13.74
C GLU A 146 13.60 -18.61 -12.80
N ARG A 147 13.18 -19.29 -11.72
CA ARG A 147 14.10 -19.94 -10.77
C ARG A 147 14.28 -21.45 -10.90
N TRP A 148 13.74 -22.07 -11.95
CA TRP A 148 13.90 -23.51 -12.21
C TRP A 148 14.22 -23.80 -13.67
N ARG A 149 15.40 -23.36 -14.13
CA ARG A 149 16.16 -24.00 -15.21
C ARG A 149 17.65 -23.75 -15.00
N GLU A 150 18.25 -24.59 -14.18
CA GLU A 150 19.64 -25.03 -14.36
C GLU A 150 19.63 -26.57 -14.43
#